data_AF-A0A9E6CQM7-F1
#
_entry.id   AF-A0A9E6CQM7-F1
#
_cell.length_a   1.000
_cell.length_b   1.000
_cell.length_c   1.000
_cell.angle_alpha   90.00
_cell.angle_beta   90.00
_cell.angle_gamma   90.00
#
_symmetry.space_group_name_H-M   'P 1'
#
loop_
_entity.id
_entity.type
_entity.pdbx_description
1 polymer ?
#
loop_
_entity_poly.entity_id
_entity_poly.type
_entity_poly.pdbx_seq_one_letter_code
_entity_poly.pdbx_strand_id
1 'polypeptide(L)'
;MEDGSLFYRGNVSHPEGPVTQPTIDKEELINRFFEGSDVWSAVHKIDSEIFNATVSYFQKLGASWTNLPQTTRMISSPGEIYAGQTIDYTTDTAPVVIKDWFDSGRSIFLSESSQFYLEMRLAHPKIEQVFSIYNSFRKEKEDATHLSEFQHIEYEGKVDFEGSVDVLTGLVRSITRHVIEECSNELSQFLTGEEILGLSDFCEHDIPKVRFSEAMKMLEEATGDSKYSNHTLLHFGAW
;
A
#
# COMPACT_ATOMS: atom_id res chain seq x y z
N MET A 1 -34.26 5.36 0.54
CA MET A 1 -33.00 4.87 -0.07
C MET A 1 -32.25 6.10 -0.52
N GLU A 2 -31.22 6.53 0.23
CA GLU A 2 -30.46 7.76 -0.08
C GLU A 2 -29.02 7.78 0.50
N ASP A 3 -28.54 6.76 1.23
CA ASP A 3 -27.26 6.87 1.97
C ASP A 3 -26.19 5.79 1.70
N GLY A 4 -26.35 4.94 0.69
CA GLY A 4 -25.25 4.13 0.14
C GLY A 4 -24.51 3.20 1.12
N SER A 5 -25.16 2.68 2.17
CA SER A 5 -24.52 1.76 3.12
C SER A 5 -24.88 0.28 2.87
N LEU A 6 -23.85 -0.59 2.87
CA LEU A 6 -23.97 -2.05 2.81
C LEU A 6 -24.05 -2.62 4.25
N PHE A 7 -25.05 -3.45 4.53
CA PHE A 7 -25.21 -4.15 5.80
C PHE A 7 -25.07 -5.67 5.60
N TYR A 8 -24.33 -6.33 6.49
CA TYR A 8 -24.31 -7.80 6.61
C TYR A 8 -25.00 -8.21 7.92
N ARG A 9 -26.07 -9.01 7.82
CA ARG A 9 -26.77 -9.59 8.97
C ARG A 9 -26.87 -11.11 8.81
N GLY A 10 -26.13 -11.84 9.64
CA GLY A 10 -26.25 -13.28 9.75
C GLY A 10 -27.61 -13.72 10.28
N ASN A 11 -28.21 -14.70 9.59
CA ASN A 11 -29.25 -15.65 9.96
C ASN A 11 -30.32 -15.25 11.00
N VAL A 12 -31.17 -14.25 10.71
CA VAL A 12 -32.61 -14.30 11.07
C VAL A 12 -33.44 -13.57 10.00
N SER A 13 -34.52 -14.24 9.62
CA SER A 13 -35.57 -13.96 8.65
C SER A 13 -36.13 -12.52 8.67
N HIS A 14 -35.89 -11.77 7.59
CA HIS A 14 -36.66 -10.57 7.19
C HIS A 14 -36.99 -10.67 5.69
N PRO A 15 -38.09 -10.05 5.22
CA PRO A 15 -38.60 -10.27 3.87
C PRO A 15 -37.56 -9.81 2.84
N GLU A 16 -37.40 -10.61 1.78
CA GLU A 16 -36.53 -10.34 0.64
C GLU A 16 -36.84 -8.94 0.06
N GLY A 17 -36.12 -7.93 0.53
CA GLY A 17 -35.96 -6.69 -0.23
C GLY A 17 -35.19 -7.02 -1.50
N PRO A 18 -35.37 -6.28 -2.61
CA PRO A 18 -34.64 -6.55 -3.82
C PRO A 18 -33.14 -6.35 -3.51
N VAL A 19 -32.43 -7.45 -3.30
CA VAL A 19 -31.01 -7.50 -3.58
C VAL A 19 -30.95 -7.24 -5.07
N THR A 20 -30.71 -6.00 -5.47
CA THR A 20 -30.13 -5.74 -6.77
C THR A 20 -28.83 -6.51 -6.74
N GLN A 21 -28.87 -7.77 -7.20
CA GLN A 21 -27.64 -8.43 -7.59
C GLN A 21 -27.03 -7.45 -8.56
N PRO A 22 -25.82 -6.92 -8.29
CA PRO A 22 -25.13 -6.18 -9.31
C PRO A 22 -25.19 -7.08 -10.55
N THR A 23 -25.72 -6.56 -11.64
CA THR A 23 -25.65 -7.26 -12.91
C THR A 23 -24.17 -7.33 -13.21
N ILE A 24 -23.54 -8.43 -12.78
CA ILE A 24 -22.18 -8.77 -13.12
C ILE A 24 -22.25 -8.97 -14.63
N ASP A 25 -21.66 -8.05 -15.37
CA ASP A 25 -21.46 -8.21 -16.78
C ASP A 25 -20.55 -9.43 -16.96
N LYS A 26 -21.16 -10.56 -17.35
CA LYS A 26 -20.46 -11.82 -17.52
C LYS A 26 -19.45 -11.73 -18.64
N GLU A 27 -19.74 -10.93 -19.68
CA GLU A 27 -18.80 -10.72 -20.77
C GLU A 27 -17.63 -9.86 -20.30
N GLU A 28 -17.87 -8.78 -19.54
CA GLU A 28 -16.77 -8.01 -18.95
C GLU A 28 -15.90 -8.87 -18.01
N LEU A 29 -16.53 -9.70 -17.17
CA LEU A 29 -15.81 -10.58 -16.26
C LEU A 29 -15.03 -11.66 -17.02
N ILE A 30 -15.63 -12.26 -18.06
CA ILE A 30 -14.95 -13.21 -18.94
C ILE A 30 -13.79 -12.53 -19.65
N ASN A 31 -13.97 -11.32 -20.19
CA ASN A 31 -12.92 -10.58 -20.88
C ASN A 31 -11.77 -10.23 -19.93
N ARG A 32 -12.06 -9.88 -18.67
CA ARG A 32 -11.03 -9.66 -17.63
C ARG A 32 -10.17 -10.90 -17.35
N PHE A 33 -10.73 -12.11 -17.46
CA PHE A 33 -10.01 -13.34 -17.11
C PHE A 33 -9.45 -14.10 -18.32
N PHE A 34 -10.09 -14.00 -19.49
CA PHE A 34 -9.81 -14.84 -20.65
C PHE A 34 -9.26 -14.08 -21.86
N GLU A 35 -9.59 -12.80 -22.04
CA GLU A 35 -8.92 -11.98 -23.06
C GLU A 35 -7.59 -11.44 -22.50
N GLY A 36 -6.48 -11.65 -23.23
CA GLY A 36 -5.14 -11.32 -22.75
C GLY A 36 -4.57 -12.30 -21.71
N SER A 37 -4.99 -13.58 -21.77
CA SER A 37 -4.55 -14.64 -20.83
C SER A 37 -3.04 -14.71 -20.62
N ASP A 38 -2.24 -14.45 -21.66
CA ASP A 38 -0.78 -14.51 -21.58
C ASP A 38 -0.21 -13.34 -20.77
N VAL A 39 -0.81 -12.15 -20.93
CA VAL A 39 -0.47 -10.94 -20.16
C VAL A 39 -0.85 -11.12 -18.70
N TRP A 40 -2.06 -11.61 -18.42
CA TRP A 40 -2.50 -11.84 -17.04
C TRP A 40 -1.72 -12.97 -16.35
N SER A 41 -1.35 -14.01 -17.09
CA SER A 41 -0.44 -15.07 -16.61
C SER A 41 0.94 -14.49 -16.26
N ALA A 42 1.47 -13.60 -17.09
CA ALA A 42 2.73 -12.92 -16.84
C ALA A 42 2.68 -12.03 -15.59
N VAL A 43 1.63 -11.20 -15.45
CA VAL A 43 1.40 -10.37 -14.25
C VAL A 43 1.29 -11.25 -13.00
N HIS A 44 0.51 -12.32 -13.05
CA HIS A 44 0.34 -13.24 -11.92
C HIS A 44 1.67 -13.86 -11.47
N LYS A 45 2.49 -14.32 -12.43
CA LYS A 45 3.81 -14.88 -12.11
C LYS A 45 4.73 -13.83 -11.50
N ILE A 46 4.77 -12.61 -12.05
CA ILE A 46 5.56 -11.51 -11.50
C ILE A 46 5.11 -11.19 -10.06
N ASP A 47 3.81 -11.09 -9.80
CA ASP A 47 3.25 -10.84 -8.46
C ASP A 47 3.63 -11.96 -7.46
N SER A 48 3.53 -13.23 -7.89
CA SER A 48 3.98 -14.38 -7.11
C SER A 48 5.47 -14.30 -6.76
N GLU A 49 6.32 -13.92 -7.70
CA GLU A 49 7.76 -13.79 -7.46
C GLU A 49 8.12 -12.57 -6.62
N ILE A 50 7.36 -11.46 -6.71
CA ILE A 50 7.47 -10.34 -5.78
C ILE A 50 7.20 -10.80 -4.34
N PHE A 51 6.14 -11.58 -4.12
CA PHE A 51 5.83 -12.16 -2.81
C PHE A 51 6.96 -13.06 -2.30
N ASN A 52 7.43 -14.00 -3.13
CA ASN A 52 8.51 -14.93 -2.77
C ASN A 52 9.81 -14.20 -2.41
N ALA A 53 10.21 -13.22 -3.23
CA ALA A 53 11.40 -12.41 -3.01
C ALA A 53 11.29 -11.60 -1.70
N THR A 54 10.12 -11.01 -1.45
CA THR A 54 9.84 -10.25 -0.22
C THR A 54 10.00 -11.12 1.02
N VAL A 55 9.37 -12.29 1.03
CA VAL A 55 9.46 -13.24 2.16
C VAL A 55 10.91 -13.70 2.35
N SER A 56 11.61 -14.04 1.27
CA SER A 56 13.01 -14.48 1.31
C SER A 56 13.94 -13.39 1.86
N TYR A 57 13.74 -12.14 1.44
CA TYR A 57 14.51 -10.99 1.90
C TYR A 57 14.37 -10.80 3.42
N PHE A 58 13.15 -10.74 3.92
CA PHE A 58 12.92 -10.53 5.36
C PHE A 58 13.34 -11.72 6.22
N GLN A 59 13.21 -12.95 5.72
CA GLN A 59 13.76 -14.13 6.40
C GLN A 59 15.28 -14.06 6.55
N LYS A 60 16.00 -13.65 5.48
CA LYS A 60 17.46 -13.45 5.53
C LYS A 60 17.86 -12.31 6.45
N LEU A 61 17.06 -11.23 6.47
CA LEU A 61 17.26 -10.10 7.38
C LEU A 61 17.05 -10.50 8.86
N GLY A 62 16.22 -11.52 9.11
CA GLY A 62 15.82 -11.95 10.45
C GLY A 62 14.58 -11.23 11.00
N ALA A 63 13.80 -10.59 10.13
CA ALA A 63 12.54 -9.96 10.48
C ALA A 63 11.42 -11.01 10.61
N SER A 64 10.64 -10.93 11.69
CA SER A 64 9.56 -11.89 11.95
C SER A 64 8.27 -11.46 11.27
N TRP A 65 7.63 -12.36 10.53
CA TRP A 65 6.30 -12.10 9.97
C TRP A 65 5.27 -11.86 11.08
N THR A 66 4.45 -10.84 10.91
CA THR A 66 3.39 -10.46 11.85
C THR A 66 2.05 -10.43 11.13
N ASN A 67 1.11 -11.26 11.55
CA ASN A 67 -0.27 -11.19 11.08
C ASN A 67 -0.96 -9.94 11.65
N LEU A 68 -1.53 -9.11 10.79
CA LEU A 68 -2.16 -7.84 11.15
C LEU A 68 -3.69 -7.91 10.98
N PRO A 69 -4.47 -7.28 11.88
CA PRO A 69 -5.92 -7.28 11.75
C PRO A 69 -6.38 -6.33 10.64
N GLN A 70 -7.19 -6.81 9.70
CA GLN A 70 -7.80 -5.98 8.65
C GLN A 70 -8.88 -5.04 9.19
N THR A 71 -9.42 -5.34 10.37
CA THR A 71 -10.42 -4.52 11.07
C THR A 71 -9.80 -3.88 12.30
N THR A 72 -10.06 -2.61 12.50
CA THR A 72 -9.44 -1.82 13.57
C THR A 72 -10.45 -0.87 14.19
N ARG A 73 -10.22 -0.54 15.47
CA ARG A 73 -10.92 0.55 16.16
C ARG A 73 -10.04 1.79 16.31
N MET A 74 -8.81 1.70 15.85
CA MET A 74 -7.85 2.79 15.76
C MET A 74 -7.86 3.27 14.32
N ILE A 75 -7.87 4.58 14.12
CA ILE A 75 -7.59 5.12 12.80
C ILE A 75 -6.09 5.35 12.77
N SER A 76 -5.44 4.65 11.83
CA SER A 76 -4.01 4.35 11.87
C SER A 76 -3.23 5.02 10.73
N SER A 77 -3.87 5.99 10.05
CA SER A 77 -3.20 6.82 9.05
C SER A 77 -2.38 7.94 9.72
N PRO A 78 -1.11 8.14 9.34
CA PRO A 78 -0.31 9.28 9.79
C PRO A 78 -0.95 10.65 9.51
N GLY A 79 -1.84 10.72 8.52
CA GLY A 79 -2.54 11.94 8.10
C GLY A 79 -3.66 12.41 9.03
N GLU A 80 -4.00 11.68 10.09
CA GLU A 80 -5.14 12.05 10.95
C GLU A 80 -4.73 12.71 12.27
N ILE A 81 -3.57 12.33 12.82
CA ILE A 81 -3.04 12.86 14.09
C ILE A 81 -1.72 13.59 13.80
N TYR A 82 -1.74 14.54 12.88
CA TYR A 82 -0.65 15.51 12.80
C TYR A 82 -1.03 16.75 13.61
N ALA A 83 -0.26 17.02 14.68
CA ALA A 83 -0.35 18.22 15.53
C ALA A 83 -1.62 18.41 16.39
N GLY A 84 -2.32 17.32 16.78
CA GLY A 84 -3.42 17.39 17.74
C GLY A 84 -4.67 18.13 17.23
N GLN A 85 -4.73 18.36 15.92
CA GLN A 85 -5.92 18.79 15.21
C GLN A 85 -6.33 17.64 14.31
N THR A 86 -7.60 17.26 14.34
CA THR A 86 -8.19 16.42 13.30
C THR A 86 -7.98 17.19 12.00
N ILE A 87 -7.09 16.71 11.13
CA ILE A 87 -6.98 17.26 9.79
C ILE A 87 -8.39 17.13 9.22
N ASP A 88 -8.99 18.26 8.82
CA ASP A 88 -10.27 18.26 8.12
C ASP A 88 -10.06 17.31 6.95
N TYR A 89 -10.66 16.12 7.03
CA TYR A 89 -10.45 15.10 6.04
C TYR A 89 -10.74 15.77 4.71
N THR A 90 -9.72 15.92 3.86
CA THR A 90 -10.00 15.99 2.45
C THR A 90 -10.87 14.78 2.18
N THR A 91 -11.96 14.95 1.44
CA THR A 91 -12.99 13.91 1.22
C THR A 91 -12.43 12.57 0.73
N ASP A 92 -11.16 12.58 0.30
CA ASP A 92 -10.41 11.51 -0.28
C ASP A 92 -9.76 10.57 0.76
N THR A 93 -9.49 10.98 2.00
CA THR A 93 -8.77 10.14 3.00
C THR A 93 -9.65 9.53 4.09
N ALA A 94 -10.97 9.43 3.86
CA ALA A 94 -11.88 8.91 4.87
C ALA A 94 -11.73 7.38 5.05
N PRO A 95 -11.69 6.85 6.29
CA PRO A 95 -11.62 5.41 6.50
C PRO A 95 -12.92 4.72 6.06
N VAL A 96 -12.82 3.46 5.64
CA VAL A 96 -14.01 2.62 5.37
C VAL A 96 -14.62 2.20 6.70
N VAL A 97 -15.83 2.70 6.99
CA VAL A 97 -16.53 2.46 8.26
C VAL A 97 -17.49 1.28 8.16
N ILE A 98 -17.35 0.32 9.08
CA ILE A 98 -18.35 -0.74 9.30
C ILE A 98 -19.16 -0.36 10.55
N LYS A 99 -20.43 -0.03 10.33
CA LYS A 99 -21.35 0.39 11.39
C LYS A 99 -21.91 -0.83 12.13
N ASP A 100 -22.22 -0.62 13.41
CA ASP A 100 -22.91 -1.58 14.28
C ASP A 100 -22.27 -2.98 14.26
N TRP A 101 -20.95 -3.01 14.48
CA TRP A 101 -20.16 -4.23 14.43
C TRP A 101 -20.66 -5.25 15.46
N PHE A 102 -21.15 -6.39 14.97
CA PHE A 102 -21.79 -7.44 15.78
C PHE A 102 -22.93 -6.92 16.69
N ASP A 103 -23.79 -6.03 16.19
CA ASP A 103 -24.93 -5.44 16.93
C ASP A 103 -24.51 -4.79 18.26
N SER A 104 -23.25 -4.34 18.36
CA SER A 104 -22.69 -3.79 19.59
C SER A 104 -22.97 -2.30 19.78
N GLY A 105 -23.60 -1.64 18.80
CA GLY A 105 -23.75 -0.19 18.73
C GLY A 105 -22.43 0.55 18.49
N ARG A 106 -21.34 -0.16 18.16
CA ARG A 106 -20.02 0.42 17.92
C ARG A 106 -19.63 0.28 16.45
N SER A 107 -18.99 1.32 15.91
CA SER A 107 -18.35 1.23 14.60
C SER A 107 -16.92 0.72 14.71
N ILE A 108 -16.48 0.01 13.68
CA ILE A 108 -15.08 -0.32 13.41
C ILE A 108 -14.70 0.21 12.03
N PHE A 109 -13.42 0.16 11.70
CA PHE A 109 -12.87 0.61 10.43
C PHE A 109 -12.10 -0.53 9.77
N LEU A 110 -12.02 -0.51 8.43
CA LEU A 110 -10.99 -1.27 7.73
C LEU A 110 -9.64 -0.56 7.87
N SER A 111 -8.57 -1.33 8.00
CA SER A 111 -7.22 -0.80 8.22
C SER A 111 -6.69 -0.07 6.98
N GLU A 112 -6.31 1.20 7.12
CA GLU A 112 -5.65 1.98 6.06
C GLU A 112 -4.13 1.84 6.08
N SER A 113 -3.56 1.67 7.28
CA SER A 113 -2.19 1.19 7.54
C SER A 113 -2.20 0.42 8.85
N SER A 114 -1.32 -0.55 9.05
CA SER A 114 -1.17 -1.27 10.32
C SER A 114 0.20 -1.04 10.96
N GLN A 115 0.88 0.04 10.56
CA GLN A 115 2.18 0.45 11.09
C GLN A 115 2.20 0.50 12.63
N PHE A 116 1.17 1.08 13.24
CA PHE A 116 1.06 1.13 14.71
C PHE A 116 1.04 -0.26 15.37
N TYR A 117 0.42 -1.27 14.73
CA TYR A 117 0.44 -2.64 15.25
C TYR A 117 1.83 -3.28 15.15
N LEU A 118 2.63 -2.92 14.14
CA LEU A 118 4.02 -3.35 14.03
C LEU A 118 4.88 -2.70 15.11
N GLU A 119 4.70 -1.40 15.39
CA GLU A 119 5.36 -0.71 16.50
C GLU A 119 5.00 -1.34 17.86
N MET A 120 3.72 -1.66 18.08
CA MET A 120 3.27 -2.40 19.27
C MET A 120 3.97 -3.76 19.41
N ARG A 121 4.30 -4.40 18.28
CA ARG A 121 5.02 -5.68 18.31
C ARG A 121 6.47 -5.50 18.78
N LEU A 122 7.12 -4.41 18.38
CA LEU A 122 8.47 -4.06 18.82
C LEU A 122 8.56 -3.58 20.28
N ALA A 123 7.44 -3.21 20.90
CA ALA A 123 7.40 -2.94 22.33
C ALA A 123 7.83 -4.17 23.17
N HIS A 124 7.77 -5.37 22.60
CA HIS A 124 8.35 -6.56 23.22
C HIS A 124 9.90 -6.52 23.13
N PRO A 125 10.63 -6.57 24.26
CA PRO A 125 12.07 -6.30 24.29
C PRO A 125 12.92 -7.33 23.53
N LYS A 126 12.39 -8.51 23.22
CA LYS A 126 13.09 -9.57 22.45
C LYS A 126 12.76 -9.60 20.96
N ILE A 127 11.87 -8.72 20.48
CA ILE A 127 11.51 -8.63 19.06
C ILE A 127 12.25 -7.41 18.52
N GLU A 128 13.17 -7.63 17.58
CA GLU A 128 14.02 -6.56 17.04
C GLU A 128 13.45 -5.97 15.75
N GLN A 129 12.75 -6.77 14.95
CA GLN A 129 12.25 -6.38 13.64
C GLN A 129 11.13 -7.31 13.19
N VAL A 130 10.15 -6.72 12.51
CA VAL A 130 8.95 -7.39 12.03
C VAL A 130 8.60 -6.88 10.64
N PHE A 131 7.89 -7.72 9.89
CA PHE A 131 7.29 -7.32 8.62
C PHE A 131 5.91 -7.94 8.45
N SER A 132 5.13 -7.38 7.54
CA SER A 132 3.84 -7.93 7.14
C SER A 132 3.61 -7.72 5.65
N ILE A 133 2.84 -8.63 5.06
CA ILE A 133 2.23 -8.48 3.75
C ILE A 133 0.73 -8.61 3.99
N TYR A 134 -0.04 -7.54 3.80
CA TYR A 134 -1.46 -7.52 4.17
C TYR A 134 -2.24 -6.47 3.38
N ASN A 135 -3.57 -6.60 3.37
CA ASN A 135 -4.43 -5.69 2.60
C ASN A 135 -4.78 -4.46 3.43
N SER A 136 -4.63 -3.30 2.79
CA SER A 136 -5.08 -2.00 3.27
C SER A 136 -6.22 -1.48 2.41
N PHE A 137 -7.01 -0.61 3.00
CA PHE A 137 -8.24 -0.10 2.39
C PHE A 137 -8.24 1.42 2.44
N ARG A 138 -8.72 2.05 1.37
CA ARG A 138 -8.93 3.50 1.34
C ARG A 138 -10.25 3.81 0.66
N LYS A 139 -10.95 4.82 1.17
CA LYS A 139 -12.19 5.31 0.57
C LYS A 139 -11.92 6.48 -0.38
N GLU A 140 -10.93 6.31 -1.23
CA GLU A 140 -10.58 7.23 -2.31
C GLU A 140 -11.41 6.92 -3.55
N LYS A 141 -11.62 7.92 -4.41
CA LYS A 141 -12.18 7.68 -5.75
C LYS A 141 -11.17 6.88 -6.56
N GLU A 142 -11.61 5.76 -7.13
CA GLU A 142 -10.76 4.91 -7.94
C GLU A 142 -10.34 5.59 -9.25
N ASP A 143 -9.09 5.38 -9.65
CA ASP A 143 -8.55 5.77 -10.95
C ASP A 143 -7.43 4.79 -11.38
N ALA A 144 -6.64 5.16 -12.38
CA ALA A 144 -5.56 4.31 -12.90
C ALA A 144 -4.47 3.98 -11.86
N THR A 145 -4.40 4.72 -10.75
CA THR A 145 -3.37 4.61 -9.70
C THR A 145 -3.94 4.48 -8.29
N HIS A 146 -5.25 4.69 -8.09
CA HIS A 146 -5.93 4.58 -6.80
C HIS A 146 -6.86 3.36 -6.78
N LEU A 147 -6.58 2.43 -5.87
CA LEU A 147 -7.41 1.26 -5.59
C LEU A 147 -8.04 1.39 -4.20
N SER A 148 -9.30 0.99 -4.05
CA SER A 148 -9.96 0.99 -2.73
C SER A 148 -9.44 -0.12 -1.80
N GLU A 149 -8.80 -1.14 -2.36
CA GLU A 149 -8.11 -2.22 -1.65
C GLU A 149 -6.80 -2.53 -2.36
N PHE A 150 -5.70 -2.59 -1.61
CA PHE A 150 -4.38 -2.90 -2.13
C PHE A 150 -3.53 -3.62 -1.08
N GLN A 151 -2.51 -4.36 -1.52
CA GLN A 151 -1.62 -5.08 -0.65
C GLN A 151 -0.40 -4.21 -0.30
N HIS A 152 -0.14 -4.06 0.99
CA HIS A 152 1.06 -3.44 1.52
C HIS A 152 2.11 -4.49 1.84
N ILE A 153 3.38 -4.08 1.68
CA ILE A 153 4.53 -4.70 2.33
C ILE A 153 5.03 -3.67 3.35
N GLU A 154 4.82 -3.93 4.64
CA GLU A 154 5.25 -3.05 5.73
C GLU A 154 6.36 -3.72 6.55
N TYR A 155 7.33 -2.93 6.99
CA TYR A 155 8.45 -3.34 7.83
C TYR A 155 8.62 -2.35 8.97
N GLU A 156 8.92 -2.86 10.16
CA GLU A 156 9.26 -2.05 11.31
C GLU A 156 10.38 -2.73 12.10
N GLY A 157 11.43 -1.97 12.44
CA GLY A 157 12.59 -2.49 13.17
C GLY A 157 13.17 -1.48 14.15
N LYS A 158 13.89 -1.98 15.16
CA LYS A 158 14.66 -1.15 16.10
C LYS A 158 15.95 -0.65 15.46
N VAL A 159 15.81 0.05 14.35
CA VAL A 159 16.89 0.66 13.57
C VAL A 159 16.69 2.17 13.52
N ASP A 160 17.76 2.90 13.21
CA ASP A 160 17.64 4.33 12.96
C ASP A 160 17.09 4.59 11.54
N PHE A 161 16.89 5.86 11.22
CA PHE A 161 16.37 6.27 9.92
C PHE A 161 17.19 5.72 8.74
N GLU A 162 18.52 5.78 8.84
CA GLU A 162 19.39 5.27 7.77
C GLU A 162 19.28 3.75 7.63
N GLY A 163 19.20 3.02 8.75
CA GLY A 163 18.93 1.58 8.74
C GLY A 163 17.58 1.24 8.09
N SER A 164 16.53 2.03 8.33
CA SER A 164 15.24 1.85 7.64
C SER A 164 15.35 2.09 6.13
N VAL A 165 16.09 3.12 5.71
CA VAL A 165 16.36 3.39 4.28
C VAL A 165 17.14 2.25 3.64
N ASP A 166 18.13 1.69 4.34
CA ASP A 166 18.93 0.56 3.86
C ASP A 166 18.06 -0.70 3.71
N VAL A 167 17.17 -0.97 4.67
CA VAL A 167 16.23 -2.10 4.59
C VAL A 167 15.26 -1.94 3.42
N LEU A 168 14.67 -0.76 3.23
CA LEU A 168 13.76 -0.49 2.12
C LEU A 168 14.47 -0.61 0.76
N THR A 169 15.65 0.01 0.64
CA THR A 169 16.45 -0.05 -0.59
C THR A 169 16.88 -1.49 -0.90
N GLY A 170 17.32 -2.22 0.12
CA GLY A 170 17.68 -3.64 0.00
C GLY A 170 16.50 -4.50 -0.44
N LEU A 171 15.30 -4.25 0.09
CA LEU A 171 14.08 -4.95 -0.29
C LEU A 171 13.76 -4.74 -1.77
N VAL A 172 13.70 -3.48 -2.21
CA VAL A 172 13.38 -3.15 -3.61
C VAL A 172 14.39 -3.79 -4.55
N ARG A 173 15.69 -3.66 -4.27
CA ARG A 173 16.74 -4.31 -5.06
C ARG A 173 16.61 -5.84 -5.07
N SER A 174 16.30 -6.46 -3.93
CA SER A 174 16.14 -7.91 -3.84
C SER A 174 14.96 -8.39 -4.68
N ILE A 175 13.83 -7.68 -4.65
CA ILE A 175 12.65 -7.99 -5.46
C ILE A 175 12.99 -7.79 -6.95
N THR A 176 13.57 -6.65 -7.31
CA THR A 176 13.89 -6.34 -8.71
C THR A 176 14.85 -7.37 -9.31
N ARG A 177 15.94 -7.73 -8.63
CA ARG A 177 16.87 -8.78 -9.10
C ARG A 177 16.16 -10.12 -9.28
N HIS A 178 15.39 -10.54 -8.27
CA HIS A 178 14.69 -11.82 -8.28
C HIS A 178 13.68 -11.90 -9.42
N VAL A 179 12.91 -10.84 -9.66
CA VAL A 179 11.94 -10.78 -10.77
C VAL A 179 12.64 -10.75 -12.14
N ILE A 180 13.78 -10.05 -12.28
CA ILE A 180 14.57 -10.10 -13.52
C ILE A 180 15.07 -11.53 -13.81
N GLU A 181 15.54 -12.24 -12.78
CA GLU A 181 16.08 -13.59 -12.88
C GLU A 181 14.99 -14.63 -13.19
N GLU A 182 13.86 -14.59 -12.48
CA GLU A 182 12.83 -15.63 -12.55
C GLU A 182 11.70 -15.33 -13.55
N CYS A 183 11.52 -14.06 -13.92
CA CYS A 183 10.42 -13.58 -14.77
C CYS A 183 10.88 -12.89 -16.06
N SER A 184 12.09 -13.18 -16.57
CA SER A 184 12.64 -12.49 -17.75
C SER A 184 11.72 -12.54 -18.98
N ASN A 185 11.08 -13.68 -19.23
CA ASN A 185 10.16 -13.86 -20.35
C ASN A 185 8.88 -13.05 -20.14
N GLU A 186 8.34 -13.06 -18.93
CA GLU A 186 7.14 -12.32 -18.57
C GLU A 186 7.38 -10.81 -18.63
N LEU A 187 8.51 -10.32 -18.12
CA LEU A 187 8.91 -8.91 -18.21
C LEU A 187 9.01 -8.42 -19.65
N SER A 188 9.49 -9.27 -20.57
CA SER A 188 9.66 -8.91 -21.99
C SER A 188 8.34 -8.59 -22.72
N GLN A 189 7.20 -8.92 -22.12
CA GLN A 189 5.89 -8.54 -22.63
C GLN A 189 5.52 -7.08 -22.35
N PHE A 190 6.15 -6.47 -21.33
CA PHE A 190 5.84 -5.12 -20.85
C PHE A 190 6.99 -4.14 -21.06
N LEU A 191 8.22 -4.64 -21.01
CA LEU A 191 9.44 -3.85 -20.99
C LEU A 191 10.34 -4.23 -22.16
N THR A 192 11.00 -3.22 -22.71
CA THR A 192 12.10 -3.37 -23.64
C THR A 192 13.35 -3.91 -22.94
N GLY A 193 14.28 -4.48 -23.70
CA GLY A 193 15.57 -4.92 -23.16
C GLY A 193 16.36 -3.78 -22.52
N GLU A 194 16.23 -2.55 -23.02
CA GLU A 194 16.87 -1.35 -22.44
C GLU A 194 16.28 -1.02 -21.06
N GLU A 195 14.96 -1.10 -20.90
CA GLU A 195 14.30 -0.88 -19.60
C GLU A 195 14.69 -1.95 -18.57
N ILE A 196 14.79 -3.22 -18.99
CA ILE A 196 15.26 -4.31 -18.12
C ILE A 196 16.74 -4.11 -17.71
N LEU A 197 17.58 -3.62 -18.62
CA LEU A 197 18.95 -3.23 -18.30
C LEU A 197 18.98 -2.07 -17.30
N GLY A 198 18.11 -1.07 -17.47
CA GLY A 198 17.96 0.03 -16.51
C GLY A 198 17.56 -0.43 -15.10
N LEU A 199 16.67 -1.43 -14.99
CA LEU A 199 16.33 -2.05 -13.71
C LEU A 199 17.52 -2.82 -13.11
N SER A 200 18.32 -3.48 -13.95
CA SER A 200 19.55 -4.16 -13.53
C SER A 200 20.57 -3.15 -13.01
N ASP A 201 20.77 -2.03 -13.72
CA ASP A 201 21.66 -0.95 -13.33
C ASP A 201 21.23 -0.33 -11.99
N PHE A 202 19.93 -0.09 -11.78
CA PHE A 202 19.38 0.36 -10.50
C PHE A 202 19.77 -0.57 -9.33
N CYS A 203 19.83 -1.88 -9.57
CA CYS A 203 20.20 -2.83 -8.53
C CYS A 203 21.67 -2.71 -8.09
N GLU A 204 22.54 -2.26 -8.99
CA GLU A 204 24.00 -2.20 -8.77
C GLU A 204 24.49 -0.82 -8.31
N HIS A 205 23.72 0.24 -8.51
CA HIS A 205 24.13 1.61 -8.21
C HIS A 205 23.44 2.18 -6.97
N ASP A 206 24.14 3.04 -6.24
CA ASP A 206 23.58 3.75 -5.10
C ASP A 206 22.45 4.69 -5.50
N ILE A 207 21.35 4.63 -4.75
CA ILE A 207 20.22 5.54 -4.94
C ILE A 207 20.63 6.91 -4.40
N PRO A 208 20.57 7.99 -5.21
CA PRO A 208 20.86 9.33 -4.74
C PRO A 208 19.97 9.72 -3.55
N LYS A 209 20.59 10.15 -2.45
CA LYS A 209 19.90 10.69 -1.29
C LYS A 209 19.84 12.20 -1.42
N VAL A 210 18.64 12.77 -1.43
CA VAL A 210 18.41 14.22 -1.53
C VAL A 210 17.57 14.65 -0.34
N ARG A 211 18.01 15.67 0.40
CA ARG A 211 17.18 16.24 1.47
C ARG A 211 16.00 16.96 0.85
N PHE A 212 14.86 16.96 1.55
CA PHE A 212 13.68 17.69 1.11
C PHE A 212 13.99 19.16 0.75
N SER A 213 14.78 19.86 1.56
CA SER A 213 15.21 21.23 1.28
C SER A 213 16.03 21.39 0.00
N GLU A 214 16.87 20.41 -0.32
CA GLU A 214 17.69 20.40 -1.54
C GLU A 214 16.80 20.13 -2.76
N ALA A 215 15.85 19.18 -2.65
CA ALA A 215 14.87 18.92 -3.71
C ALA A 215 14.04 20.16 -4.03
N MET A 216 13.58 20.90 -3.00
CA MET A 216 12.84 22.15 -3.18
C MET A 216 13.67 23.21 -3.89
N LYS A 217 14.96 23.34 -3.54
CA LYS A 217 15.88 24.26 -4.23
C LYS A 217 16.07 23.87 -5.70
N MET A 218 16.25 22.58 -5.99
CA MET A 218 16.37 22.08 -7.37
C MET A 218 15.11 22.37 -8.18
N LEU A 219 13.93 22.23 -7.58
CA LEU A 219 12.65 22.59 -8.22
C LEU A 219 12.52 24.08 -8.48
N GLU A 220 12.89 24.92 -7.51
CA GLU A 220 12.94 26.38 -7.69
C GLU A 220 13.88 26.77 -8.84
N GLU A 221 15.09 26.24 -8.85
CA GLU A 221 16.10 26.52 -9.89
C GLU A 221 15.64 26.07 -11.28
N ALA A 222 14.98 24.91 -11.36
CA ALA A 222 14.50 24.37 -12.63
C ALA A 222 13.24 25.08 -13.17
N THR A 223 12.37 25.59 -12.29
CA THR A 223 11.05 26.15 -12.67
C THR A 223 10.96 27.66 -12.58
N GLY A 224 11.81 28.31 -11.77
CA GLY A 224 11.72 29.72 -11.41
C GLY A 224 10.55 30.06 -10.48
N ASP A 225 9.84 29.05 -9.95
CA ASP A 225 8.64 29.24 -9.14
C ASP A 225 9.00 29.43 -7.65
N SER A 226 8.80 30.66 -7.15
CA SER A 226 9.07 31.05 -5.76
C SER A 226 8.26 30.29 -4.70
N LYS A 227 7.22 29.52 -5.09
CA LYS A 227 6.52 28.66 -4.13
C LYS A 227 7.46 27.62 -3.51
N TYR A 228 8.50 27.20 -4.24
CA TYR A 228 9.46 26.21 -3.77
C TYR A 228 10.49 26.77 -2.77
N SER A 229 10.69 28.09 -2.71
CA SER A 229 11.53 28.73 -1.69
C SER A 229 10.82 28.97 -0.35
N ASN A 230 9.49 28.79 -0.31
CA ASN A 230 8.71 28.95 0.91
C ASN A 230 8.56 27.62 1.65
N HIS A 231 9.49 27.32 2.57
CA HIS A 231 9.42 26.14 3.42
C HIS A 231 8.33 26.31 4.49
N THR A 232 7.11 25.89 4.15
CA THR A 232 5.98 25.92 5.08
C THR A 232 5.47 24.53 5.40
N LEU A 233 5.17 24.28 6.67
CA LEU A 233 4.43 23.09 7.11
C LEU A 233 2.91 23.24 6.91
N LEU A 234 2.44 24.43 6.51
CA LEU A 234 1.01 24.73 6.33
C LEU A 234 0.33 23.84 5.27
N HIS A 235 1.13 23.27 4.35
CA HIS A 235 0.68 22.35 3.30
C HIS A 235 1.43 21.01 3.33
N PHE A 236 2.00 20.63 4.48
CA PHE A 236 2.71 19.37 4.61
C PHE A 236 1.76 18.19 4.29
N GLY A 237 2.06 17.44 3.24
CA GLY A 237 1.21 16.35 2.72
C GLY A 237 0.20 16.72 1.62
N ALA A 238 0.16 17.98 1.17
CA ALA A 238 -0.80 18.48 0.17
C ALA A 238 -0.15 19.17 -1.05
N TRP A 239 1.12 18.86 -1.34
CA TRP A 239 1.82 19.35 -2.52
C TRP A 239 1.64 18.42 -3.72
#